data_AF-A0A6A3TDY9-F1
#
_entry.id   AF-A0A6A3TDY9-F1
#
_cell.length_a   1.000
_cell.length_b   1.000
_cell.length_c   1.000
_cell.angle_alpha   90.00
_cell.angle_beta   90.00
_cell.angle_gamma   90.00
#
_symmetry.space_group_name_H-M   'P 1'
#
loop_
_entity.id
_entity.type
_entity.pdbx_description
1 polymer ?
#
loop_
_entity_poly.entity_id
_entity_poly.type
_entity_poly.pdbx_seq_one_letter_code
_entity_poly.pdbx_strand_id
1 'polypeptide(L)'
;MVFFVCEGCNETLKKNKVDAHAGRCRNCWAVSCVDCSVVFEGNDYAAHTSCISEAEKYEKSLFQGDKNKSKAGKKQTPQERWMDAVQSATCPEDRKLQDVLTRVAGYDNVPRKKNKFINFVSNSLALRDATLVERAWTIYETAFKASAPESNEATATDASKKRPAETESEETSAKKTKTEEDKPVKWSKLIKSALKSADKELEMDALRDQVLKQIQDKALSAKSEKELKKEFKTAIKDSDKFAVVEVVRLK
;
A
#
# COMPACT_ATOMS: atom_id res chain seq x y z
N MET A 1 4.25 -12.27 -8.99
CA MET A 1 5.33 -13.25 -8.71
C MET A 1 5.12 -14.55 -9.47
N VAL A 2 6.09 -14.89 -10.34
CA VAL A 2 6.13 -16.16 -11.09
C VAL A 2 6.96 -17.20 -10.35
N PHE A 3 6.49 -18.45 -10.37
CA PHE A 3 7.17 -19.61 -9.77
C PHE A 3 7.65 -20.57 -10.86
N PHE A 4 8.84 -21.12 -10.63
CA PHE A 4 9.51 -22.08 -11.52
C PHE A 4 9.72 -23.42 -10.80
N VAL A 5 9.83 -24.49 -11.56
CA VAL A 5 10.22 -25.82 -11.09
C VAL A 5 11.53 -26.19 -11.79
N CYS A 6 12.51 -26.65 -11.04
CA CYS A 6 13.75 -27.17 -11.62
C CYS A 6 13.53 -28.59 -12.16
N GLU A 7 13.80 -28.83 -13.44
CA GLU A 7 13.63 -30.14 -14.08
C GLU A 7 14.64 -31.20 -13.58
N GLY A 8 15.72 -30.78 -12.93
CA GLY A 8 16.75 -31.68 -12.40
C GLY A 8 16.44 -32.26 -11.02
N CYS A 9 15.74 -31.51 -10.16
CA CYS A 9 15.52 -31.88 -8.76
C CYS A 9 14.08 -31.62 -8.26
N ASN A 10 13.22 -31.10 -9.13
CA ASN A 10 11.82 -30.78 -8.90
C ASN A 10 11.57 -29.83 -7.71
N GLU A 11 12.55 -29.02 -7.33
CA GLU A 11 12.37 -27.95 -6.34
C GLU A 11 11.56 -26.79 -6.95
N THR A 12 10.59 -26.26 -6.20
CA THR A 12 9.83 -25.07 -6.58
C THR A 12 10.55 -23.80 -6.14
N LEU A 13 10.83 -22.92 -7.10
CA LEU A 13 11.70 -21.76 -6.96
C LEU A 13 10.98 -20.49 -7.35
N LYS A 14 11.19 -19.45 -6.54
CA LYS A 14 10.86 -18.07 -6.91
C LYS A 14 11.88 -17.57 -7.92
N LYS A 15 11.49 -16.70 -8.88
CA LYS A 15 12.40 -16.14 -9.90
C LYS A 15 13.77 -15.71 -9.36
N ASN A 16 13.81 -14.96 -8.26
CA ASN A 16 15.05 -14.43 -7.66
C ASN A 16 15.94 -15.49 -6.99
N LYS A 17 15.40 -16.69 -6.81
CA LYS A 17 16.09 -17.83 -6.20
C LYS A 17 16.53 -18.85 -7.23
N VAL A 18 16.10 -18.72 -8.50
CA VAL A 18 16.50 -19.62 -9.58
C VAL A 18 18.02 -19.56 -9.79
N ASP A 19 18.61 -18.36 -9.85
CA ASP A 19 20.06 -18.19 -10.00
C ASP A 19 20.86 -18.81 -8.83
N ALA A 20 20.41 -18.55 -7.60
CA ALA A 20 21.00 -19.14 -6.40
C ALA A 20 20.86 -20.68 -6.36
N HIS A 21 19.80 -21.22 -6.93
CA HIS A 21 19.58 -22.66 -7.06
C HIS A 21 20.45 -23.25 -8.17
N ALA A 22 20.58 -22.60 -9.33
CA ALA A 22 21.44 -23.04 -10.42
C ALA A 22 22.91 -23.19 -9.98
N GLY A 23 23.38 -22.30 -9.08
CA GLY A 23 24.70 -22.44 -8.46
C GLY A 23 24.85 -23.60 -7.46
N ARG A 24 23.73 -24.12 -6.91
CA ARG A 24 23.73 -25.21 -5.92
C ARG A 24 23.43 -26.58 -6.55
N CYS A 25 22.51 -26.61 -7.51
CA CYS A 25 22.01 -27.82 -8.15
C CYS A 25 22.78 -28.07 -9.45
N ARG A 26 23.65 -29.09 -9.43
CA ARG A 26 24.46 -29.50 -10.60
C ARG A 26 23.65 -30.05 -11.76
N ASN A 27 22.42 -30.48 -11.52
CA ASN A 27 21.52 -31.07 -12.51
C ASN A 27 20.46 -30.07 -13.03
N CYS A 28 20.56 -28.78 -12.68
CA CYS A 28 19.65 -27.76 -13.18
C CYS A 28 20.03 -27.38 -14.62
N TRP A 29 19.44 -28.08 -15.60
CA TRP A 29 19.63 -27.79 -17.03
C TRP A 29 18.51 -26.88 -17.58
N ALA A 30 17.30 -27.03 -17.05
CA ALA A 30 16.14 -26.21 -17.39
C ALA A 30 15.22 -25.98 -16.19
N VAL A 31 14.42 -24.92 -16.28
CA VAL A 31 13.36 -24.60 -15.34
C VAL A 31 12.03 -24.43 -16.07
N SER A 32 10.97 -25.04 -15.58
CA SER A 32 9.62 -24.88 -16.12
C SER A 32 8.81 -23.89 -15.29
N CYS A 33 8.06 -23.00 -15.93
CA CYS A 33 7.14 -22.12 -15.21
C CYS A 33 5.89 -22.92 -14.79
N VAL A 34 5.50 -22.83 -13.51
CA VAL A 34 4.33 -23.55 -12.97
C VAL A 34 3.03 -23.11 -13.66
N ASP A 35 2.96 -21.83 -14.00
CA ASP A 35 1.74 -21.20 -14.47
C ASP A 35 1.51 -21.45 -15.97
N CYS A 36 2.52 -21.22 -16.84
CA CYS A 36 2.40 -21.46 -18.28
C CYS A 36 2.90 -22.82 -18.75
N SER A 37 3.57 -23.59 -17.90
CA SER A 37 4.15 -24.90 -18.23
C SER A 37 5.14 -24.84 -19.41
N VAL A 38 5.74 -23.67 -19.67
CA VAL A 38 6.84 -23.49 -20.64
C VAL A 38 8.15 -23.83 -19.96
N VAL A 39 8.97 -24.62 -20.64
CA VAL A 39 10.33 -24.97 -20.21
C VAL A 39 11.30 -23.92 -20.73
N PHE A 40 12.13 -23.38 -19.85
CA PHE A 40 13.17 -22.41 -20.14
C PHE A 40 14.53 -23.06 -19.91
N GLU A 41 15.35 -23.08 -20.96
CA GLU A 41 16.71 -23.60 -20.89
C GLU A 41 17.69 -22.48 -20.49
N GLY A 42 18.68 -22.80 -19.67
CA GLY A 42 19.70 -21.83 -19.25
C GLY A 42 19.13 -20.57 -18.58
N ASN A 43 19.40 -19.40 -19.15
CA ASN A 43 19.03 -18.08 -18.59
C ASN A 43 17.75 -17.46 -19.17
N ASP A 44 17.04 -18.16 -20.05
CA ASP A 44 15.87 -17.61 -20.75
C ASP A 44 14.70 -17.29 -19.80
N TYR A 45 14.66 -17.94 -18.62
CA TYR A 45 13.68 -17.66 -17.57
C TYR A 45 13.76 -16.21 -17.06
N ALA A 46 14.89 -15.52 -17.22
CA ALA A 46 15.08 -14.14 -16.76
C ALA A 46 14.15 -13.15 -17.49
N ALA A 47 13.84 -13.41 -18.76
CA ALA A 47 12.94 -12.60 -19.57
C ALA A 47 11.46 -12.83 -19.21
N HIS A 48 11.12 -13.96 -18.57
CA HIS A 48 9.76 -14.26 -18.17
C HIS A 48 9.37 -13.47 -16.91
N THR A 49 8.66 -12.36 -17.10
CA THR A 49 8.21 -11.43 -16.04
C THR A 49 6.71 -11.47 -15.81
N SER A 50 5.92 -11.90 -16.79
CA SER A 50 4.47 -12.07 -16.71
C SER A 50 4.04 -13.37 -17.37
N CYS A 51 3.21 -14.16 -16.68
CA CYS A 51 2.64 -15.39 -17.20
C CYS A 51 1.27 -15.15 -17.87
N ILE A 52 0.85 -16.08 -18.73
CA ILE A 52 -0.51 -16.14 -19.27
C ILE A 52 -1.54 -16.17 -18.15
N SER A 53 -2.69 -15.55 -18.39
CA SER A 53 -3.83 -15.61 -17.46
C SER A 53 -4.47 -16.99 -17.45
N GLU A 54 -5.17 -17.34 -16.37
CA GLU A 54 -5.93 -18.60 -16.28
C GLU A 54 -6.95 -18.73 -17.42
N ALA A 55 -7.61 -17.62 -17.78
CA ALA A 55 -8.53 -17.55 -18.91
C ALA A 55 -7.83 -17.89 -20.25
N GLU A 56 -6.65 -17.33 -20.51
CA GLU A 56 -5.85 -17.67 -21.71
C GLU A 56 -5.41 -19.14 -21.74
N LYS A 57 -5.12 -19.72 -20.57
CA LYS A 57 -4.69 -21.12 -20.45
C LYS A 57 -5.82 -22.11 -20.71
N TYR A 58 -6.99 -21.88 -20.10
CA TYR A 58 -8.11 -22.84 -20.10
C TYR A 58 -9.18 -22.53 -21.14
N GLU A 59 -9.40 -21.27 -21.49
CA GLU A 59 -10.46 -20.84 -22.41
C GLU A 59 -9.95 -20.67 -23.86
N LYS A 60 -8.85 -21.34 -24.24
CA LYS A 60 -8.13 -21.26 -25.54
C LYS A 60 -8.95 -20.76 -26.75
N SER A 61 -10.09 -21.39 -27.05
CA SER A 61 -10.94 -21.08 -28.22
C SER A 61 -12.08 -20.10 -27.96
N LEU A 62 -12.46 -19.88 -26.69
CA LEU A 62 -13.49 -18.93 -26.25
C LEU A 62 -12.89 -17.58 -25.81
N PHE A 63 -11.58 -17.55 -25.53
CA PHE A 63 -10.85 -16.35 -25.15
C PHE A 63 -10.64 -15.47 -26.38
N GLN A 64 -11.67 -14.70 -26.70
CA GLN A 64 -11.52 -13.45 -27.43
C GLN A 64 -10.77 -12.51 -26.51
N GLY A 65 -9.44 -12.61 -26.49
CA GLY A 65 -8.63 -11.76 -25.65
C GLY A 65 -9.04 -10.30 -25.82
N ASP A 66 -8.85 -9.53 -24.76
CA ASP A 66 -9.00 -8.07 -24.66
C ASP A 66 -8.07 -7.33 -25.66
N LYS A 67 -7.96 -7.79 -26.92
CA LYS A 67 -7.23 -7.19 -28.04
C LYS A 67 -7.74 -5.79 -28.35
N ASN A 68 -8.95 -5.44 -27.87
CA ASN A 68 -9.52 -4.10 -27.98
C ASN A 68 -9.53 -3.28 -26.67
N LYS A 69 -8.96 -3.81 -25.57
CA LYS A 69 -8.59 -3.04 -24.38
C LYS A 69 -7.07 -3.01 -24.25
N SER A 70 -6.42 -2.59 -25.32
CA SER A 70 -5.01 -2.21 -25.29
C SER A 70 -4.79 -1.11 -24.25
N LYS A 71 -4.06 -1.47 -23.18
CA LYS A 71 -3.11 -0.65 -22.41
C LYS A 71 -3.52 0.68 -21.75
N ALA A 72 -4.76 1.17 -21.86
CA ALA A 72 -5.14 2.47 -21.27
C ALA A 72 -6.13 2.40 -20.09
N GLY A 73 -6.73 1.23 -19.81
CA GLY A 73 -7.94 1.15 -18.97
C GLY A 73 -7.85 0.42 -17.64
N LYS A 74 -6.78 -0.34 -17.34
CA LYS A 74 -6.58 -0.84 -15.97
C LYS A 74 -5.99 0.31 -15.16
N LYS A 75 -6.77 0.88 -14.24
CA LYS A 75 -6.26 1.82 -13.24
C LYS A 75 -5.10 1.13 -12.53
N GLN A 76 -3.86 1.47 -12.89
CA GLN A 76 -2.69 0.87 -12.25
C GLN A 76 -2.82 1.10 -10.76
N THR A 77 -2.71 0.02 -9.99
CA THR A 77 -2.74 0.16 -8.54
C THR A 77 -1.57 1.03 -8.12
N PRO A 78 -1.68 1.77 -6.99
CA PRO A 78 -0.55 2.54 -6.48
C PRO A 78 0.66 1.66 -6.14
N GLN A 79 0.52 0.32 -6.11
CA GLN A 79 1.63 -0.61 -5.89
C GLN A 79 2.31 -0.94 -7.21
N GLU A 80 1.56 -1.17 -8.29
CA GLU A 80 2.13 -1.38 -9.64
C GLU A 80 2.94 -0.18 -10.11
N ARG A 81 2.42 1.04 -9.92
CA ARG A 81 3.15 2.29 -10.23
C ARG A 81 4.44 2.44 -9.43
N TRP A 82 4.43 1.98 -8.18
CA TRP A 82 5.63 1.98 -7.35
C TRP A 82 6.65 0.95 -7.85
N MET A 83 6.21 -0.26 -8.18
CA MET A 83 7.10 -1.29 -8.72
C MET A 83 7.70 -0.87 -10.06
N ASP A 84 6.94 -0.20 -10.91
CA ASP A 84 7.43 0.36 -12.18
C ASP A 84 8.51 1.45 -11.94
N ALA A 85 8.29 2.34 -10.97
CA ALA A 85 9.31 3.30 -10.54
C ALA A 85 10.57 2.62 -9.96
N VAL A 86 10.41 1.49 -9.26
CA VAL A 86 11.54 0.72 -8.72
C VAL A 86 12.32 0.00 -9.82
N GLN A 87 11.65 -0.50 -10.86
CA GLN A 87 12.28 -1.21 -11.98
C GLN A 87 12.94 -0.25 -12.99
N SER A 88 12.40 0.95 -13.16
CA SER A 88 12.92 1.97 -14.08
C SER A 88 14.03 2.84 -13.48
N ALA A 89 14.13 2.91 -12.15
CA ALA A 89 15.18 3.68 -11.47
C ALA A 89 16.57 3.10 -11.76
N THR A 90 17.35 3.83 -12.55
CA THR A 90 18.76 3.55 -12.85
C THR A 90 19.59 4.80 -12.54
N CYS A 91 20.78 4.62 -11.98
CA CYS A 91 21.70 5.68 -11.64
C CYS A 91 23.11 5.32 -12.16
N PRO A 92 23.51 5.83 -13.34
CA PRO A 92 24.81 5.52 -13.93
C PRO A 92 25.99 6.19 -13.19
N GLU A 93 25.74 7.19 -12.34
CA GLU A 93 26.80 7.98 -11.67
C GLU A 93 27.50 7.21 -10.54
N ASP A 94 26.74 6.44 -9.74
CA ASP A 94 27.26 5.71 -8.58
C ASP A 94 27.16 4.19 -8.79
N ARG A 95 28.27 3.52 -9.13
CA ARG A 95 28.29 2.07 -9.38
C ARG A 95 27.77 1.23 -8.21
N LYS A 96 28.15 1.59 -6.97
CA LYS A 96 27.66 0.90 -5.75
C LYS A 96 26.16 1.08 -5.57
N LEU A 97 25.62 2.24 -5.96
CA LEU A 97 24.19 2.53 -5.85
C LEU A 97 23.42 1.78 -6.93
N GLN A 98 23.95 1.72 -8.16
CA GLN A 98 23.38 0.94 -9.25
C GLN A 98 23.29 -0.55 -8.93
N ASP A 99 24.31 -1.11 -8.27
CA ASP A 99 24.29 -2.51 -7.81
C ASP A 99 23.15 -2.75 -6.81
N VAL A 100 22.89 -1.80 -5.90
CA VAL A 100 21.77 -1.87 -4.96
C VAL A 100 20.43 -1.77 -5.70
N LEU A 101 20.27 -0.81 -6.61
CA LEU A 101 19.04 -0.62 -7.38
C LEU A 101 18.69 -1.87 -8.20
N THR A 102 19.69 -2.47 -8.86
CA THR A 102 19.52 -3.70 -9.66
C THR A 102 19.11 -4.88 -8.79
N ARG A 103 19.71 -5.04 -7.61
CA ARG A 103 19.33 -6.09 -6.66
C ARG A 103 17.93 -5.89 -6.10
N VAL A 104 17.53 -4.65 -5.82
CA VAL A 104 16.17 -4.31 -5.36
C VAL A 104 15.15 -4.57 -6.48
N ALA A 105 15.46 -4.23 -7.73
CA ALA A 105 14.60 -4.44 -8.91
C ALA A 105 14.33 -5.92 -9.19
N GLY A 106 15.17 -6.83 -8.70
CA GLY A 106 14.89 -8.27 -8.73
C GLY A 106 13.64 -8.62 -7.92
N TYR A 107 13.32 -7.91 -6.83
CA TYR A 107 12.20 -8.28 -5.95
C TYR A 107 10.84 -7.83 -6.50
N ASP A 108 9.86 -8.74 -6.44
CA ASP A 108 8.48 -8.54 -6.95
C ASP A 108 7.64 -7.63 -6.05
N ASN A 109 8.00 -7.49 -4.77
CA ASN A 109 7.24 -6.71 -3.80
C ASN A 109 8.16 -5.86 -2.90
N VAL A 110 8.42 -4.63 -3.32
CA VAL A 110 9.23 -3.66 -2.57
C VAL A 110 8.31 -2.75 -1.74
N PRO A 111 8.55 -2.60 -0.42
CA PRO A 111 7.71 -1.75 0.42
C PRO A 111 7.76 -0.26 0.08
N ARG A 112 6.59 0.40 0.05
CA ARG A 112 6.41 1.85 -0.19
C ARG A 112 6.67 2.78 1.00
N LYS A 113 7.02 2.25 2.17
CA LYS A 113 7.26 3.07 3.37
C LYS A 113 8.73 3.02 3.72
N LYS A 114 9.37 4.17 3.92
CA LYS A 114 10.80 4.30 4.23
C LYS A 114 11.27 3.28 5.29
N ASN A 115 10.64 3.24 6.46
CA ASN A 115 11.06 2.32 7.53
C ASN A 115 10.91 0.84 7.16
N LYS A 116 9.86 0.49 6.40
CA LYS A 116 9.66 -0.89 5.92
C LYS A 116 10.68 -1.25 4.83
N PHE A 117 11.03 -0.29 3.98
CA PHE A 117 12.05 -0.44 2.96
C PHE A 117 13.43 -0.64 3.59
N ILE A 118 13.81 0.17 4.58
CA ILE A 118 15.09 0.01 5.30
C ILE A 118 15.18 -1.39 5.93
N ASN A 119 14.11 -1.86 6.59
CA ASN A 119 14.08 -3.21 7.16
C ASN A 119 14.16 -4.30 6.08
N PHE A 120 13.47 -4.10 4.96
CA PHE A 120 13.52 -5.00 3.81
C PHE A 120 14.93 -5.09 3.24
N VAL A 121 15.59 -3.96 2.99
CA VAL A 121 16.94 -3.91 2.46
C VAL A 121 17.96 -4.49 3.45
N SER A 122 17.83 -4.17 4.74
CA SER A 122 18.71 -4.72 5.78
C SER A 122 18.58 -6.24 5.92
N ASN A 123 17.37 -6.80 5.81
CA ASN A 123 17.13 -8.24 5.97
C ASN A 123 17.37 -9.00 4.65
N SER A 124 16.76 -8.57 3.55
CA SER A 124 16.76 -9.30 2.27
C SER A 124 18.03 -9.07 1.44
N LEU A 125 18.68 -7.91 1.55
CA LEU A 125 19.92 -7.59 0.81
C LEU A 125 21.17 -7.60 1.70
N ALA A 126 21.02 -7.76 3.02
CA ALA A 126 22.10 -7.70 4.00
C ALA A 126 22.94 -6.41 3.91
N LEU A 127 22.35 -5.32 3.41
CA LEU A 127 23.00 -4.01 3.29
C LEU A 127 22.86 -3.25 4.62
N ARG A 128 24.00 -2.98 5.27
CA ARG A 128 24.06 -2.26 6.56
C ARG A 128 24.36 -0.77 6.41
N ASP A 129 24.75 -0.35 5.20
CA ASP A 129 25.11 1.03 4.91
C ASP A 129 23.86 1.92 4.80
N ALA A 130 23.46 2.51 5.93
CA ALA A 130 22.25 3.33 6.02
C ALA A 130 22.23 4.47 4.99
N THR A 131 23.37 5.10 4.73
CA THR A 131 23.49 6.22 3.79
C THR A 131 23.23 5.81 2.34
N LEU A 132 23.63 4.61 1.93
CA LEU A 132 23.35 4.08 0.59
C LEU A 132 21.87 3.73 0.43
N VAL A 133 21.27 3.13 1.47
CA VAL A 133 19.84 2.78 1.48
C VAL A 133 18.97 4.04 1.42
N GLU A 134 19.36 5.11 2.11
CA GLU A 134 18.63 6.39 2.06
C GLU A 134 18.74 7.05 0.70
N ARG A 135 19.91 7.04 0.05
CA ARG A 135 20.07 7.55 -1.32
C ARG A 135 19.24 6.76 -2.33
N ALA A 136 19.23 5.43 -2.24
CA ALA A 136 18.38 4.59 -3.07
C ALA A 136 16.89 4.89 -2.83
N TRP A 137 16.48 5.07 -1.57
CA TRP A 137 15.12 5.48 -1.23
C TRP A 137 14.73 6.83 -1.85
N THR A 138 15.61 7.83 -1.79
CA THR A 138 15.34 9.14 -2.38
C THR A 138 15.12 9.06 -3.89
N ILE A 139 15.89 8.23 -4.60
CA ILE A 139 15.73 8.02 -6.05
C ILE A 139 14.35 7.42 -6.36
N TYR A 140 13.93 6.40 -5.59
CA TYR A 140 12.61 5.81 -5.77
C TYR A 140 11.48 6.79 -5.44
N GLU A 141 11.64 7.61 -4.39
CA GLU A 141 10.64 8.62 -4.05
C GLU A 141 10.54 9.71 -5.11
N THR A 142 11.67 10.15 -5.70
CA THR A 142 11.66 11.11 -6.81
C THR A 142 11.05 10.50 -8.06
N ALA A 143 11.41 9.26 -8.42
CA ALA A 143 10.85 8.58 -9.59
C ALA A 143 9.34 8.33 -9.43
N PHE A 144 8.88 7.99 -8.23
CA PHE A 144 7.46 7.79 -7.95
C PHE A 144 6.65 9.10 -7.94
N LYS A 145 7.26 10.21 -7.48
CA LYS A 145 6.64 11.54 -7.59
C LYS A 145 6.59 12.02 -9.04
N ALA A 146 7.63 11.77 -9.83
CA ALA A 146 7.67 12.10 -11.25
C ALA A 146 6.69 11.26 -12.09
N SER A 147 6.39 10.03 -11.66
CA SER A 147 5.36 9.18 -12.29
C SER A 147 3.94 9.47 -11.79
N ALA A 148 3.75 10.51 -10.97
CA ALA A 148 2.43 11.05 -10.68
C ALA A 148 1.94 11.92 -11.83
N PRO A 149 0.67 11.79 -12.28
CA PRO A 149 0.13 12.71 -13.25
C PRO A 149 0.17 14.11 -12.63
N GLU A 150 0.95 14.98 -13.25
CA GLU A 150 1.25 16.32 -12.74
C GLU A 150 -0.03 17.15 -12.60
N SER A 151 -0.32 17.56 -11.37
CA SER A 151 -0.80 18.91 -11.11
C SER A 151 0.42 19.75 -10.72
N ASN A 152 0.69 20.75 -11.55
CA ASN A 152 1.84 21.66 -11.67
C ASN A 152 2.56 22.17 -10.39
N GLU A 153 3.87 22.34 -10.60
CA GLU A 153 4.78 23.46 -10.22
C GLU A 153 5.54 23.51 -8.88
N ALA A 154 6.82 23.88 -9.02
CA ALA A 154 7.75 24.26 -7.98
C ALA A 154 7.79 25.80 -7.83
N THR A 155 7.74 26.30 -6.59
CA THR A 155 8.56 27.45 -6.13
C THR A 155 8.40 27.64 -4.61
N ALA A 156 9.48 28.09 -3.98
CA ALA A 156 9.59 28.38 -2.56
C ALA A 156 9.14 29.82 -2.21
N THR A 157 8.91 30.03 -0.91
CA THR A 157 8.82 31.29 -0.12
C THR A 157 7.44 31.90 0.18
N ASP A 158 7.23 31.96 1.51
CA ASP A 158 6.56 32.97 2.34
C ASP A 158 5.05 33.24 2.26
N ALA A 159 4.55 33.62 3.44
CA ALA A 159 3.18 33.64 3.87
C ALA A 159 2.37 34.76 3.20
N SER A 160 1.11 34.50 2.91
CA SER A 160 -0.01 34.94 3.75
C SER A 160 -1.32 34.88 2.96
N LYS A 161 -2.36 34.46 3.69
CA LYS A 161 -3.77 34.89 3.51
C LYS A 161 -4.65 34.09 2.53
N LYS A 162 -5.49 33.27 3.19
CA LYS A 162 -6.90 32.95 2.88
C LYS A 162 -7.17 31.96 1.73
N ARG A 163 -7.18 30.67 2.11
CA ARG A 163 -8.25 29.74 1.70
C ARG A 163 -9.54 30.08 2.47
N PRO A 164 -10.75 29.75 1.98
CA PRO A 164 -11.20 28.36 2.17
C PRO A 164 -12.10 27.77 1.06
N ALA A 165 -11.97 26.43 0.93
CA ALA A 165 -12.92 25.33 0.61
C ALA A 165 -14.14 25.62 -0.33
N GLU A 166 -14.26 24.89 -1.46
CA GLU A 166 -15.13 23.69 -1.68
C GLU A 166 -16.64 24.07 -1.61
N THR A 167 -17.58 23.72 -2.51
CA THR A 167 -17.77 22.64 -3.50
C THR A 167 -18.95 23.05 -4.42
N GLU A 168 -19.01 22.45 -5.62
CA GLU A 168 -20.23 22.03 -6.38
C GLU A 168 -21.40 22.98 -6.66
N SER A 169 -21.82 23.07 -7.94
CA SER A 169 -23.20 23.28 -8.42
C SER A 169 -23.15 23.39 -9.96
N GLU A 170 -23.97 22.77 -10.83
CA GLU A 170 -25.43 22.61 -10.87
C GLU A 170 -25.74 21.52 -11.91
N GLU A 171 -26.82 20.75 -11.86
CA GLU A 171 -28.21 21.12 -11.55
C GLU A 171 -28.59 20.87 -10.08
N THR A 172 -29.24 21.76 -9.34
CA THR A 172 -29.75 23.10 -9.64
C THR A 172 -29.89 23.89 -8.32
N SER A 173 -29.52 25.17 -8.38
CA SER A 173 -30.09 26.32 -7.65
C SER A 173 -29.69 26.60 -6.19
N ALA A 174 -28.82 27.61 -6.09
CA ALA A 174 -28.87 28.73 -5.15
C ALA A 174 -28.18 28.62 -3.76
N LYS A 175 -26.88 29.00 -3.77
CA LYS A 175 -26.31 30.16 -3.03
C LYS A 175 -26.22 30.09 -1.48
N LYS A 176 -25.01 29.86 -0.92
CA LYS A 176 -24.23 30.73 0.05
C LYS A 176 -23.23 29.98 1.00
N THR A 177 -21.92 30.05 0.69
CA THR A 177 -20.73 30.40 1.54
C THR A 177 -20.28 29.66 2.85
N LYS A 178 -19.05 29.06 2.80
CA LYS A 178 -17.85 28.98 3.73
C LYS A 178 -17.92 28.47 5.20
N THR A 179 -17.00 27.55 5.60
CA THR A 179 -15.91 27.72 6.64
C THR A 179 -15.13 26.40 6.93
N GLU A 180 -13.82 26.50 7.17
CA GLU A 180 -12.90 25.40 7.55
C GLU A 180 -13.10 24.90 8.99
N GLU A 181 -13.84 23.81 9.22
CA GLU A 181 -13.83 23.07 10.50
C GLU A 181 -14.31 21.61 10.29
N ASP A 182 -13.50 20.71 9.75
CA ASP A 182 -13.76 19.27 9.97
C ASP A 182 -12.49 18.43 9.73
N LYS A 183 -11.64 18.31 10.76
CA LYS A 183 -10.72 17.16 10.81
C LYS A 183 -11.53 15.97 11.34
N PRO A 184 -11.61 14.84 10.60
CA PRO A 184 -12.45 13.72 11.01
C PRO A 184 -11.96 13.12 12.34
N VAL A 185 -12.86 13.07 13.32
CA VAL A 185 -12.60 12.51 14.65
C VAL A 185 -12.28 11.02 14.53
N LYS A 186 -11.13 10.61 15.07
CA LYS A 186 -10.67 9.21 15.04
C LYS A 186 -11.30 8.38 16.16
N TRP A 187 -12.62 8.18 16.08
CA TRP A 187 -13.47 7.51 17.07
C TRP A 187 -12.88 6.19 17.60
N SER A 188 -12.44 5.30 16.70
CA SER A 188 -11.90 3.98 17.08
C SER A 188 -10.66 4.01 17.97
N LYS A 189 -9.82 5.07 17.89
CA LYS A 189 -8.65 5.22 18.75
C LYS A 189 -9.03 5.74 20.14
N LEU A 190 -9.98 6.67 20.20
CA LEU A 190 -10.47 7.25 21.45
C LEU A 190 -11.18 6.18 22.29
N ILE A 191 -12.08 5.42 21.67
CA ILE A 191 -12.82 4.31 22.30
C ILE A 191 -11.84 3.25 22.84
N LYS A 192 -10.83 2.84 22.06
CA LYS A 192 -9.79 1.90 22.52
C LYS A 192 -8.98 2.44 23.69
N SER A 193 -8.69 3.74 23.73
CA SER A 193 -7.91 4.32 24.82
C SER A 193 -8.71 4.34 26.12
N ALA A 194 -10.01 4.67 26.05
CA ALA A 194 -10.90 4.68 27.21
C ALA A 194 -11.16 3.27 27.76
N LEU A 195 -11.39 2.29 26.89
CA LEU A 195 -11.51 0.87 27.29
C LEU A 195 -10.22 0.30 27.90
N LYS A 196 -9.05 0.75 27.42
CA LYS A 196 -7.75 0.29 27.95
C LYS A 196 -7.41 0.90 29.31
N SER A 197 -7.94 2.08 29.64
CA SER A 197 -7.79 2.68 30.97
C SER A 197 -8.67 2.05 32.05
N ALA A 198 -9.64 1.20 31.68
CA ALA A 198 -10.64 0.68 32.60
C ALA A 198 -10.80 -0.85 32.51
N ASP A 199 -9.69 -1.55 32.26
CA ASP A 199 -9.65 -3.02 32.29
C ASP A 199 -10.67 -3.73 31.36
N LYS A 200 -10.80 -3.21 30.13
CA LYS A 200 -11.47 -3.82 28.95
C LYS A 200 -13.00 -3.87 28.98
N GLU A 201 -13.66 -3.65 30.11
CA GLU A 201 -15.13 -3.60 30.20
C GLU A 201 -15.59 -2.29 30.84
N LEU A 202 -16.56 -1.63 30.21
CA LEU A 202 -17.13 -0.41 30.75
C LEU A 202 -18.59 -0.25 30.33
N GLU A 203 -19.42 0.26 31.23
CA GLU A 203 -20.80 0.63 30.93
C GLU A 203 -20.87 1.68 29.82
N MET A 204 -21.82 1.51 28.89
CA MET A 204 -21.89 2.31 27.65
C MET A 204 -21.99 3.82 27.89
N ASP A 205 -22.70 4.24 28.93
CA ASP A 205 -22.86 5.65 29.27
C ASP A 205 -21.58 6.25 29.88
N ALA A 206 -20.87 5.48 30.72
CA ALA A 206 -19.59 5.92 31.27
C ALA A 206 -18.51 6.04 30.18
N LEU A 207 -18.53 5.13 29.19
CA LEU A 207 -17.56 5.13 28.08
C LEU A 207 -17.78 6.33 27.18
N ARG A 208 -19.05 6.64 26.93
CA ARG A 208 -19.48 7.81 26.18
C ARG A 208 -19.01 9.09 26.84
N ASP A 209 -19.23 9.26 28.14
CA ASP A 209 -18.85 10.47 28.86
C ASP A 209 -17.33 10.66 28.90
N GLN A 210 -16.56 9.58 29.04
CA GLN A 210 -15.10 9.64 29.03
C GLN A 210 -14.54 10.00 27.65
N VAL A 211 -15.13 9.47 26.57
CA VAL A 211 -14.73 9.80 25.18
C VAL A 211 -15.13 11.23 24.81
N LEU A 212 -16.31 11.70 25.25
CA LEU A 212 -16.75 13.08 25.03
C LEU A 212 -15.86 14.08 25.76
N LYS A 213 -15.47 13.80 27.02
CA LYS A 213 -14.48 14.61 27.75
C LYS A 213 -13.15 14.69 27.01
N GLN A 214 -12.63 13.56 26.52
CA GLN A 214 -11.40 13.55 25.72
C GLN A 214 -11.49 14.36 24.41
N ILE A 215 -12.67 14.46 23.81
CA ILE A 215 -12.89 15.26 22.59
C ILE A 215 -12.92 16.75 22.92
N GLN A 216 -13.58 17.11 24.04
CA GLN A 216 -13.62 18.48 24.55
C GLN A 216 -12.23 18.96 24.99
N ASP A 217 -11.49 18.17 25.77
CA ASP A 217 -10.16 18.52 26.29
C ASP A 217 -9.12 18.71 25.16
N LYS A 218 -9.25 17.95 24.07
CA LYS A 218 -8.33 18.00 22.94
C LYS A 218 -8.80 18.96 21.83
N ALA A 219 -9.90 19.69 22.04
CA ALA A 219 -10.52 20.59 21.06
C ALA A 219 -10.61 19.96 19.65
N LEU A 220 -10.99 18.68 19.61
CA LEU A 220 -10.97 17.87 18.37
C LEU A 220 -12.19 18.10 17.48
N SER A 221 -13.25 18.73 18.00
CA SER A 221 -14.48 19.04 17.27
C SER A 221 -15.26 20.18 17.95
N ALA A 222 -15.82 21.09 17.14
CA ALA A 222 -16.76 22.13 17.58
C ALA A 222 -18.23 21.68 17.48
N LYS A 223 -18.49 20.41 17.15
CA LYS A 223 -19.84 19.87 16.97
C LYS A 223 -20.59 19.80 18.28
N SER A 224 -21.91 19.93 18.20
CA SER A 224 -22.78 19.91 19.38
C SER A 224 -22.68 18.56 20.10
N GLU A 225 -22.85 18.57 21.43
CA GLU A 225 -22.78 17.34 22.24
C GLU A 225 -23.76 16.26 21.72
N LYS A 226 -24.91 16.67 21.18
CA LYS A 226 -25.92 15.77 20.59
C LYS A 226 -25.42 15.07 19.32
N GLU A 227 -24.60 15.73 18.51
CA GLU A 227 -24.04 15.16 17.28
C GLU A 227 -22.90 14.20 17.58
N LEU A 228 -21.98 14.58 18.48
CA LEU A 228 -20.91 13.69 18.94
C LEU A 228 -21.48 12.40 19.56
N LYS A 229 -22.61 12.53 20.26
CA LYS A 229 -23.37 11.42 20.83
C LYS A 229 -23.94 10.47 19.78
N LYS A 230 -24.35 10.97 18.61
CA LYS A 230 -24.83 10.16 17.49
C LYS A 230 -23.65 9.50 16.75
N GLU A 231 -22.61 10.27 16.44
CA GLU A 231 -21.40 9.78 15.79
C GLU A 231 -20.68 8.69 16.61
N PHE A 232 -20.67 8.81 17.94
CA PHE A 232 -20.16 7.76 18.83
C PHE A 232 -20.97 6.46 18.72
N LYS A 233 -22.31 6.58 18.69
CA LYS A 233 -23.20 5.42 18.62
C LYS A 233 -23.11 4.71 17.27
N THR A 234 -22.95 5.45 16.17
CA THR A 234 -22.69 4.87 14.85
C THR A 234 -21.29 4.26 14.81
N ALA A 235 -20.27 4.94 15.33
CA ALA A 235 -18.90 4.43 15.34
C ALA A 235 -18.71 3.14 16.15
N ILE A 236 -19.50 2.93 17.22
CA ILE A 236 -19.50 1.64 17.95
C ILE A 236 -20.23 0.56 17.15
N LYS A 237 -21.41 0.87 16.59
CA LYS A 237 -22.21 -0.08 15.81
C LYS A 237 -21.53 -0.53 14.51
N ASP A 238 -20.84 0.38 13.83
CA ASP A 238 -20.19 0.11 12.54
C ASP A 238 -18.82 -0.58 12.70
N SER A 239 -18.31 -0.70 13.93
CA SER A 239 -16.98 -1.26 14.17
C SER A 239 -17.05 -2.69 14.72
N ASP A 240 -16.54 -3.64 13.93
CA ASP A 240 -16.41 -5.06 14.33
C ASP A 240 -15.39 -5.30 15.47
N LYS A 241 -14.84 -4.24 16.06
CA LYS A 241 -13.75 -4.29 17.05
C LYS A 241 -14.24 -4.16 18.49
N PHE A 242 -15.50 -3.81 18.69
CA PHE A 242 -16.11 -3.67 20.01
C PHE A 242 -17.38 -4.51 20.05
N ALA A 243 -17.52 -5.32 21.10
CA ALA A 243 -18.76 -6.03 21.38
C ALA A 243 -19.54 -5.23 22.43
N VAL A 244 -20.81 -4.93 22.15
CA VAL A 244 -21.72 -4.34 23.13
C VAL A 244 -22.43 -5.48 23.84
N VAL A 245 -22.15 -5.66 25.13
CA VAL A 245 -22.85 -6.63 25.98
C VAL A 245 -23.88 -5.87 26.80
N GLU A 246 -25.16 -6.04 26.48
CA GLU A 246 -26.26 -5.45 27.26
C GLU A 246 -26.51 -6.29 28.52
N VAL A 247 -26.22 -5.73 29.70
CA VAL A 247 -26.44 -6.40 30.98
C VAL A 247 -27.81 -6.01 31.53
N VAL A 248 -28.78 -6.92 31.49
CA VAL A 248 -30.09 -6.73 32.12
C VAL A 248 -30.02 -7.18 33.58
N ARG A 249 -30.21 -6.24 34.53
CA ARG A 249 -30.30 -6.55 35.98
C ARG A 249 -31.73 -6.34 36.48
N LEU A 250 -32.20 -7.22 37.36
CA LEU A 250 -33.46 -7.03 38.08
C LEU A 250 -33.36 -5.83 39.04
N LYS A 251 -34.48 -5.12 39.20
CA LYS A 251 -34.63 -4.03 40.18
C LYS A 251 -34.72 -4.56 41.60
#